data_AF-A0A1I7UPB1-F1
#
_entry.id   AF-A0A1I7UPB1-F1
#
_cell.length_a   1.000
_cell.length_b   1.000
_cell.length_c   1.000
_cell.angle_alpha   90.00
_cell.angle_beta   90.00
_cell.angle_gamma   90.00
#
_symmetry.space_group_name_H-M   'P 1'
#
loop_
_entity.id
_entity.type
_entity.pdbx_description
1 polymer ?
#
loop_
_entity_poly.entity_id
_entity_poly.type
_entity_poly.pdbx_seq_one_letter_code
_entity_poly.pdbx_strand_id
1 'polypeptide(L)'
;MAEHFLTNQKYLPIAARYEYCKGVSVLEAHRNFCKALGDNAMSYKDFDFWWFRFSKGNFDLDTQPPQTAEFTDIPHHIIENIIRKMDYAARCLFRKTSKKYRRAVDTIPFIIKELKFESLSQSTWLRINQLIIEFNRREEINHNDPNRILLCSRHYLKLAVRELIFIFRLRNVRVKKFSIYVNDGVIHENLDILKALAFKFRVETFKIGFEWDCYGEEDDPVDVQNEVMKVLPFLKPCALKSIEFYIYNKGLKLETDRIARTLQWKYARKLNVDGNVIVNTKSLKHFEKLTFLKDNLFTF
;
A
#
# COMPACT_ATOMS: atom_id res chain seq x y z
N MET A 1 -33.10 -40.92 -16.81
CA MET A 1 -33.20 -40.50 -15.39
C MET A 1 -32.91 -39.01 -15.23
N ALA A 2 -31.76 -38.49 -15.70
CA ALA A 2 -31.45 -37.06 -15.67
C ALA A 2 -32.52 -36.17 -16.36
N GLU A 3 -33.11 -36.63 -17.46
CA GLU A 3 -34.19 -35.93 -18.18
C GLU A 3 -35.45 -35.67 -17.30
N HIS A 4 -35.76 -36.54 -16.33
CA HIS A 4 -36.88 -36.34 -15.41
C HIS A 4 -36.58 -35.28 -14.34
N PHE A 5 -35.31 -35.12 -13.94
CA PHE A 5 -34.88 -34.08 -13.02
C PHE A 5 -34.83 -32.71 -13.70
N LEU A 6 -34.51 -32.67 -14.99
CA LEU A 6 -34.43 -31.43 -15.78
C LEU A 6 -35.81 -30.91 -16.24
N THR A 7 -36.80 -31.79 -16.36
CA THR A 7 -38.18 -31.41 -16.76
C THR A 7 -39.01 -30.81 -15.63
N ASN A 8 -38.60 -31.00 -14.36
CA ASN A 8 -39.23 -30.36 -13.21
C ASN A 8 -38.17 -29.87 -12.22
N GLN A 9 -38.02 -28.54 -12.17
CA GLN A 9 -37.01 -27.84 -11.37
C GLN A 9 -37.07 -28.17 -9.87
N LYS A 10 -38.21 -28.67 -9.36
CA LYS A 10 -38.38 -29.11 -7.95
C LYS A 10 -37.57 -30.36 -7.58
N TYR A 11 -37.10 -31.13 -8.55
CA TYR A 11 -36.28 -32.32 -8.28
C TYR A 11 -34.79 -32.01 -8.08
N LEU A 12 -34.32 -30.85 -8.55
CA LEU A 12 -32.91 -30.45 -8.43
C LEU A 12 -32.48 -30.24 -6.96
N PRO A 13 -33.26 -29.57 -6.09
CA PRO A 13 -32.95 -29.49 -4.66
C PRO A 13 -32.90 -30.85 -3.95
N ILE A 14 -33.70 -31.82 -4.40
CA ILE A 14 -33.71 -33.19 -3.84
C ILE A 14 -32.41 -33.90 -4.18
N ALA A 15 -31.93 -33.77 -5.43
CA ALA A 15 -30.63 -34.29 -5.82
C ALA A 15 -29.47 -33.58 -5.08
N ALA A 16 -29.56 -32.26 -4.85
CA ALA A 16 -28.58 -31.54 -4.02
C ALA A 16 -28.57 -32.05 -2.57
N ARG A 17 -29.75 -32.36 -2.01
CA ARG A 17 -29.87 -32.98 -0.68
C ARG A 17 -29.23 -34.36 -0.62
N TYR A 18 -29.42 -35.17 -1.67
CA TYR A 18 -28.77 -36.48 -1.77
C TYR A 18 -27.24 -36.35 -1.73
N GLU A 19 -26.67 -35.40 -2.48
CA GLU A 19 -25.23 -35.13 -2.41
C GLU A 19 -24.79 -34.62 -1.03
N TYR A 20 -25.60 -33.80 -0.36
CA TYR A 20 -25.34 -33.37 1.03
C TYR A 20 -25.26 -34.54 2.01
N CYS A 21 -26.18 -35.52 1.91
CA CYS A 21 -26.18 -36.69 2.77
C CYS A 21 -24.95 -37.60 2.60
N LYS A 22 -24.17 -37.46 1.52
CA LYS A 22 -22.91 -38.20 1.33
C LYS A 22 -21.76 -37.70 2.22
N GLY A 23 -21.91 -36.53 2.84
CA GLY A 23 -20.93 -36.00 3.79
C GLY A 23 -19.61 -35.51 3.17
N VAL A 24 -19.58 -35.27 1.85
CA VAL A 24 -18.42 -34.69 1.15
C VAL A 24 -18.43 -33.16 1.22
N SER A 25 -17.34 -32.52 0.78
CA SER A 25 -17.29 -31.04 0.71
C SER A 25 -18.31 -30.47 -0.28
N VAL A 26 -18.81 -29.24 -0.05
CA VAL A 26 -19.79 -28.59 -0.94
C VAL A 26 -19.32 -28.50 -2.40
N LEU A 27 -18.02 -28.24 -2.61
CA LEU A 27 -17.43 -28.18 -3.95
C LEU A 27 -17.43 -29.54 -4.64
N GLU A 28 -17.13 -30.60 -3.90
CA GLU A 28 -17.13 -31.97 -4.42
C GLU A 28 -18.55 -32.46 -4.69
N ALA A 29 -19.48 -32.18 -3.78
CA ALA A 29 -20.90 -32.45 -3.94
C ALA A 29 -21.47 -31.78 -5.20
N HIS A 30 -21.14 -30.51 -5.43
CA HIS A 30 -21.57 -29.80 -6.64
C HIS A 30 -20.97 -30.42 -7.91
N ARG A 31 -19.68 -30.79 -7.90
CA ARG A 31 -19.06 -31.47 -9.05
C ARG A 31 -19.75 -32.82 -9.35
N ASN A 32 -20.07 -33.60 -8.31
CA ASN A 32 -20.79 -34.86 -8.46
C ASN A 32 -22.20 -34.64 -9.01
N PHE A 33 -22.90 -33.63 -8.50
CA PHE A 33 -24.21 -33.20 -8.98
C PHE A 33 -24.17 -32.84 -10.47
N CYS A 34 -23.26 -31.97 -10.89
CA CYS A 34 -23.10 -31.57 -12.30
C CYS A 34 -22.72 -32.75 -13.19
N LYS A 35 -21.86 -33.66 -12.71
CA LYS A 35 -21.50 -34.88 -13.45
C LYS A 35 -22.71 -35.79 -13.68
N ALA A 36 -23.65 -35.83 -12.75
CA ALA A 36 -24.84 -36.68 -12.83
C ALA A 36 -25.99 -36.05 -13.64
N LEU A 37 -26.18 -34.72 -13.55
CA LEU A 37 -27.37 -34.03 -14.07
C LEU A 37 -27.06 -33.01 -15.18
N GLY A 38 -25.78 -32.74 -15.45
CA GLY A 38 -25.29 -31.76 -16.42
C GLY A 38 -24.85 -30.44 -15.77
N ASP A 39 -23.88 -29.77 -16.39
CA ASP A 39 -23.30 -28.51 -15.89
C ASP A 39 -24.31 -27.34 -15.82
N ASN A 40 -25.38 -27.42 -16.62
CA ASN A 40 -26.43 -26.41 -16.67
C ASN A 40 -27.63 -26.73 -15.75
N ALA A 41 -27.58 -27.84 -14.99
CA ALA A 41 -28.71 -28.29 -14.17
C ALA A 41 -29.01 -27.32 -13.01
N MET A 42 -27.98 -26.83 -12.33
CA MET A 42 -28.09 -25.83 -11.26
C MET A 42 -26.78 -25.06 -11.17
N SER A 43 -26.85 -23.74 -10.96
CA SER A 43 -25.64 -22.96 -10.73
C SER A 43 -24.99 -23.33 -9.40
N TYR A 44 -23.67 -23.17 -9.27
CA TYR A 44 -22.99 -23.39 -7.99
C TYR A 44 -23.60 -22.58 -6.84
N LYS A 45 -24.07 -21.37 -7.14
CA LYS A 45 -24.67 -20.47 -6.15
C LYS A 45 -26.01 -21.00 -5.62
N ASP A 46 -26.88 -21.47 -6.51
CA ASP A 46 -28.16 -22.07 -6.11
C ASP A 46 -27.92 -23.37 -5.35
N PHE A 47 -26.92 -24.14 -5.77
CA PHE A 47 -26.52 -25.35 -5.07
C PHE A 47 -26.00 -25.04 -3.66
N ASP A 48 -25.13 -24.04 -3.51
CA ASP A 48 -24.59 -23.59 -2.22
C ASP A 48 -25.69 -23.05 -1.30
N PHE A 49 -26.70 -22.36 -1.83
CA PHE A 49 -27.89 -21.95 -1.08
C PHE A 49 -28.63 -23.17 -0.48
N TRP A 50 -28.92 -24.19 -1.29
CA TRP A 50 -29.58 -25.41 -0.81
C TRP A 50 -28.70 -26.18 0.17
N TRP A 51 -27.42 -26.30 -0.12
CA TRP A 51 -26.43 -26.92 0.76
C TRP A 51 -26.40 -26.25 2.15
N PHE A 52 -26.33 -24.92 2.18
CA PHE A 52 -26.32 -24.16 3.43
C PHE A 52 -27.61 -24.36 4.22
N ARG A 53 -28.78 -24.38 3.55
CA ARG A 53 -30.08 -24.69 4.17
C ARG A 53 -30.08 -26.06 4.84
N PHE A 54 -29.63 -27.09 4.12
CA PHE A 54 -29.55 -28.45 4.66
C PHE A 54 -28.56 -28.55 5.83
N SER A 55 -27.43 -27.82 5.77
CA SER A 55 -26.46 -27.74 6.86
C SER A 55 -27.02 -27.14 8.16
N LYS A 56 -28.09 -26.35 8.06
CA LYS A 56 -28.83 -25.77 9.19
C LYS A 56 -30.03 -26.62 9.63
N GLY A 57 -30.19 -27.83 9.06
CA GLY A 57 -31.30 -28.72 9.35
C GLY A 57 -32.63 -28.30 8.69
N ASN A 58 -32.60 -27.33 7.77
CA ASN A 58 -33.79 -26.87 7.07
C ASN A 58 -33.91 -27.60 5.72
N PHE A 59 -34.81 -28.57 5.66
CA PHE A 59 -35.06 -29.43 4.49
C PHE A 59 -36.32 -29.09 3.70
N ASP A 60 -36.95 -27.95 4.00
CA ASP A 60 -38.11 -27.45 3.26
C ASP A 60 -37.70 -27.05 1.83
N LEU A 61 -38.49 -27.51 0.85
CA LEU A 61 -38.26 -27.35 -0.59
C LEU A 61 -39.21 -26.33 -1.25
N ASP A 62 -40.19 -25.80 -0.52
CA ASP A 62 -41.17 -24.82 -1.05
C ASP A 62 -40.62 -23.38 -1.06
N THR A 63 -39.30 -23.23 -0.90
CA THR A 63 -38.57 -21.98 -1.06
C THR A 63 -37.92 -21.92 -2.44
N GLN A 64 -37.72 -20.72 -2.96
CA GLN A 64 -36.79 -20.52 -4.08
C GLN A 64 -35.47 -19.94 -3.55
N PRO A 65 -34.32 -20.28 -4.17
CA PRO A 65 -33.10 -19.50 -3.97
C PRO A 65 -33.43 -18.02 -4.20
N PRO A 66 -33.01 -17.12 -3.29
CA PRO A 66 -33.23 -15.70 -3.52
C PRO A 66 -32.59 -15.31 -4.86
N GLN A 67 -33.26 -14.45 -5.63
CA GLN A 67 -32.64 -13.80 -6.78
C GLN A 67 -31.32 -13.21 -6.29
N THR A 68 -30.23 -13.76 -6.81
CA THR A 68 -28.93 -13.53 -6.19
C THR A 68 -28.56 -12.07 -6.39
N ALA A 69 -28.40 -11.33 -5.29
CA ALA A 69 -27.77 -10.03 -5.36
C ALA A 69 -26.33 -10.25 -5.85
N GLU A 70 -26.06 -9.80 -7.07
CA GLU A 70 -24.71 -9.71 -7.57
C GLU A 70 -23.94 -8.65 -6.79
N PHE A 71 -22.61 -8.69 -6.85
CA PHE A 71 -21.80 -7.66 -6.22
C PHE A 71 -22.12 -6.26 -6.79
N THR A 72 -22.66 -6.19 -8.01
CA THR A 72 -23.20 -4.99 -8.67
C THR A 72 -24.45 -4.44 -8.00
N ASP A 73 -25.26 -5.29 -7.36
CA ASP A 73 -26.52 -4.95 -6.69
C ASP A 73 -26.30 -4.39 -5.29
N ILE A 74 -25.08 -4.50 -4.75
CA ILE A 74 -24.73 -3.89 -3.47
C ILE A 74 -24.87 -2.36 -3.58
N PRO A 75 -25.67 -1.73 -2.70
CA PRO A 75 -25.85 -0.29 -2.69
C PRO A 75 -24.52 0.46 -2.58
N HIS A 76 -24.42 1.60 -3.28
CA HIS A 76 -23.17 2.36 -3.35
C HIS A 76 -22.60 2.71 -1.97
N HIS A 77 -23.44 3.15 -1.04
CA HIS A 77 -23.02 3.53 0.31
C HIS A 77 -22.39 2.36 1.12
N ILE A 78 -22.81 1.12 0.87
CA ILE A 78 -22.21 -0.07 1.49
C ILE A 78 -20.81 -0.31 0.92
N ILE A 79 -20.65 -0.22 -0.41
CA ILE A 79 -19.34 -0.31 -1.07
C ILE A 79 -18.40 0.77 -0.55
N GLU A 80 -18.88 2.01 -0.37
CA GLU A 80 -18.07 3.08 0.22
C GLU A 80 -17.59 2.73 1.64
N ASN A 81 -18.48 2.21 2.48
CA ASN A 81 -18.14 1.79 3.84
C ASN A 81 -17.10 0.67 3.86
N ILE A 82 -17.21 -0.30 2.94
CA ILE A 82 -16.21 -1.36 2.76
C ILE A 82 -14.86 -0.74 2.38
N ILE A 83 -14.81 0.12 1.36
CA ILE A 83 -13.56 0.77 0.91
C ILE A 83 -12.92 1.58 2.04
N ARG A 84 -13.71 2.29 2.87
CA ARG A 84 -13.21 3.05 4.02
C ARG A 84 -12.48 2.19 5.05
N LYS A 85 -12.84 0.91 5.17
CA LYS A 85 -12.22 -0.05 6.10
C LYS A 85 -11.05 -0.83 5.49
N MET A 86 -10.89 -0.81 4.17
CA MET A 86 -9.79 -1.51 3.48
C MET A 86 -8.43 -0.86 3.76
N ASP A 87 -7.42 -1.70 3.95
CA ASP A 87 -6.02 -1.30 3.95
C ASP A 87 -5.51 -1.00 2.53
N TYR A 88 -4.21 -0.69 2.43
CA TYR A 88 -3.58 -0.38 1.14
C TYR A 88 -3.68 -1.54 0.13
N ALA A 89 -3.32 -2.76 0.53
CA ALA A 89 -3.28 -3.91 -0.35
C ALA A 89 -4.68 -4.27 -0.85
N ALA A 90 -5.66 -4.35 0.06
CA ALA A 90 -7.05 -4.60 -0.25
C ALA A 90 -7.63 -3.53 -1.18
N ARG A 91 -7.32 -2.24 -0.96
CA ARG A 91 -7.74 -1.16 -1.87
C ARG A 91 -7.14 -1.32 -3.27
N CYS A 92 -5.86 -1.64 -3.37
CA CYS A 92 -5.18 -1.83 -4.64
C CYS A 92 -5.75 -3.02 -5.43
N LEU A 93 -6.05 -4.13 -4.76
CA LEU A 93 -6.71 -5.29 -5.35
C LEU A 93 -8.14 -4.96 -5.78
N PHE A 94 -8.92 -4.35 -4.89
CA PHE A 94 -10.32 -3.99 -5.17
C PHE A 94 -10.45 -3.00 -6.33
N ARG A 95 -9.51 -2.06 -6.47
CA ARG A 95 -9.42 -1.12 -7.59
C ARG A 95 -9.19 -1.80 -8.95
N LYS A 96 -8.61 -3.00 -8.97
CA LYS A 96 -8.30 -3.75 -10.20
C LYS A 96 -9.47 -4.59 -10.71
N THR A 97 -10.49 -4.86 -9.88
CA THR A 97 -11.58 -5.80 -10.23
C THR A 97 -12.54 -5.29 -11.30
N SER A 98 -12.90 -3.99 -11.29
CA SER A 98 -13.80 -3.42 -12.31
C SER A 98 -13.62 -1.91 -12.49
N LYS A 99 -14.11 -1.37 -13.62
CA LYS A 99 -14.13 0.08 -13.86
C LYS A 99 -15.01 0.83 -12.84
N LYS A 100 -16.12 0.23 -12.39
CA LYS A 100 -17.03 0.77 -11.36
C LYS A 100 -16.28 0.93 -10.03
N TYR A 101 -15.62 -0.12 -9.56
CA TYR A 101 -14.92 -0.11 -8.27
C TYR A 101 -13.64 0.70 -8.31
N ARG A 102 -12.96 0.76 -9.46
CA ARG A 102 -11.84 1.68 -9.66
C ARG A 102 -12.24 3.14 -9.38
N ARG A 103 -13.38 3.58 -9.94
CA ARG A 103 -13.92 4.93 -9.71
C ARG A 103 -14.33 5.15 -8.25
N ALA A 104 -14.96 4.16 -7.62
CA ALA A 104 -15.35 4.24 -6.22
C ALA A 104 -14.13 4.39 -5.29
N VAL A 105 -13.09 3.55 -5.48
CA VAL A 105 -11.84 3.63 -4.71
C VAL A 105 -11.15 4.98 -4.93
N ASP A 106 -11.05 5.44 -6.18
CA ASP A 106 -10.37 6.70 -6.51
C ASP A 106 -11.09 7.95 -5.94
N THR A 107 -12.38 7.84 -5.61
CA THR A 107 -13.17 8.94 -5.02
C THR A 107 -13.01 9.03 -3.51
N ILE A 108 -12.80 7.89 -2.85
CA ILE A 108 -12.74 7.82 -1.38
C ILE A 108 -11.31 8.13 -0.89
N PRO A 109 -11.11 9.13 -0.02
CA PRO A 109 -9.80 9.44 0.51
C PRO A 109 -9.12 8.25 1.21
N PHE A 110 -7.80 8.15 1.03
CA PHE A 110 -6.96 7.22 1.77
C PHE A 110 -5.95 8.00 2.59
N ILE A 111 -5.90 7.71 3.89
CA ILE A 111 -4.92 8.32 4.79
C ILE A 111 -3.90 7.24 5.16
N ILE A 112 -2.67 7.43 4.69
CA ILE A 112 -1.52 6.63 5.13
C ILE A 112 -0.97 7.33 6.37
N LYS A 113 -1.04 6.66 7.53
CA LYS A 113 -0.50 7.20 8.79
C LYS A 113 1.03 7.27 8.72
N GLU A 114 1.64 6.22 8.20
CA GLU A 114 3.09 6.13 8.05
C GLU A 114 3.45 5.46 6.74
N LEU A 115 4.29 6.15 5.97
CA LEU A 115 4.97 5.64 4.79
C LEU A 115 6.46 5.70 5.08
N LYS A 116 7.14 4.56 5.14
CA LYS A 116 8.59 4.50 5.36
C LYS A 116 9.25 3.78 4.20
N PHE A 117 10.25 4.41 3.60
CA PHE A 117 11.11 3.84 2.56
C PHE A 117 12.51 3.70 3.16
N GLU A 118 13.04 2.49 3.18
CA GLU A 118 14.35 2.20 3.73
C GLU A 118 15.13 1.37 2.72
N SER A 119 16.31 1.84 2.36
CA SER A 119 17.17 1.16 1.38
C SER A 119 18.46 0.71 2.05
N LEU A 120 18.86 -0.53 1.75
CA LEU A 120 20.14 -1.17 2.07
C LEU A 120 20.76 -1.72 0.77
N SER A 121 22.03 -2.15 0.84
CA SER A 121 22.80 -2.59 -0.33
C SER A 121 22.21 -3.81 -1.07
N GLN A 122 21.50 -4.70 -0.37
CA GLN A 122 20.89 -5.91 -0.95
C GLN A 122 19.37 -5.97 -0.86
N SER A 123 18.74 -4.98 -0.23
CA SER A 123 17.31 -5.01 0.06
C SER A 123 16.72 -3.63 0.28
N THR A 124 15.42 -3.49 0.04
CA THR A 124 14.68 -2.25 0.28
C THR A 124 13.34 -2.60 0.89
N TRP A 125 12.90 -1.84 1.89
CA TRP A 125 11.59 -1.98 2.51
C TRP A 125 10.74 -0.76 2.24
N LEU A 126 9.48 -1.02 1.89
CA LEU A 126 8.43 -0.04 1.84
C LEU A 126 7.36 -0.42 2.85
N ARG A 127 7.30 0.33 3.95
CA ARG A 127 6.29 0.14 4.98
C ARG A 127 5.14 1.13 4.79
N ILE A 128 3.93 0.60 4.73
CA ILE A 128 2.68 1.35 4.56
C ILE A 128 1.77 0.98 5.73
N ASN A 129 1.74 1.83 6.75
CA ASN A 129 1.14 1.51 8.05
C ASN A 129 1.74 0.22 8.65
N GLN A 130 0.98 -0.86 8.65
CA GLN A 130 1.39 -2.18 9.16
C GLN A 130 1.91 -3.11 8.05
N LEU A 131 1.60 -2.82 6.78
CA LEU A 131 2.08 -3.60 5.65
C LEU A 131 3.56 -3.31 5.41
N ILE A 132 4.36 -4.36 5.24
CA ILE A 132 5.76 -4.29 4.84
C ILE A 132 5.88 -4.95 3.48
N ILE A 133 6.37 -4.21 2.49
CA ILE A 133 6.77 -4.77 1.20
C ILE A 133 8.29 -4.75 1.15
N GLU A 134 8.86 -5.93 1.05
CA GLU A 134 10.30 -6.13 1.03
C GLU A 134 10.73 -6.52 -0.38
N PHE A 135 11.75 -5.83 -0.85
CA PHE A 135 12.33 -6.01 -2.16
C PHE A 135 13.77 -6.47 -1.98
N ASN A 136 14.04 -7.75 -2.23
CA ASN A 136 15.34 -8.36 -2.02
C ASN A 136 16.05 -8.65 -3.33
N ARG A 137 17.37 -8.47 -3.36
CA ARG A 137 18.18 -8.81 -4.53
C ARG A 137 18.22 -10.32 -4.79
N ARG A 138 18.24 -11.10 -3.71
CA ARG A 138 18.30 -12.57 -3.70
C ARG A 138 17.17 -13.13 -2.86
N GLU A 139 16.89 -14.41 -3.05
CA GLU A 139 15.88 -15.11 -2.29
C GLU A 139 16.32 -15.21 -0.82
N GLU A 140 15.45 -14.78 0.08
CA GLU A 140 15.61 -14.94 1.52
C GLU A 140 14.51 -15.85 2.06
N ILE A 141 14.75 -16.43 3.23
CA ILE A 141 13.77 -17.31 3.89
C ILE A 141 12.51 -16.49 4.17
N ASN A 142 11.40 -16.90 3.59
CA ASN A 142 10.11 -16.26 3.83
C ASN A 142 9.70 -16.50 5.28
N HIS A 143 9.74 -15.45 6.10
CA HIS A 143 9.09 -15.46 7.40
C HIS A 143 7.58 -15.36 7.18
N ASN A 144 6.83 -16.30 7.75
CA ASN A 144 5.38 -16.44 7.54
C ASN A 144 4.60 -15.32 8.28
N ASP A 145 4.80 -14.06 7.87
CA ASP A 145 4.12 -12.87 8.37
C ASP A 145 3.05 -12.45 7.35
N PRO A 146 1.76 -12.49 7.69
CA PRO A 146 0.68 -12.12 6.77
C PRO A 146 0.71 -10.63 6.36
N ASN A 147 1.43 -9.78 7.10
CA ASN A 147 1.62 -8.36 6.76
C ASN A 147 2.90 -8.09 5.98
N ARG A 148 3.61 -9.13 5.53
CA ARG A 148 4.85 -9.02 4.76
C ARG A 148 4.66 -9.57 3.36
N ILE A 149 5.02 -8.77 2.37
CA ILE A 149 5.09 -9.17 0.96
C ILE A 149 6.56 -9.19 0.57
N LEU A 150 7.06 -10.35 0.17
CA LEU A 150 8.44 -10.52 -0.29
C LEU A 150 8.51 -10.54 -1.82
N LEU A 151 9.37 -9.71 -2.40
CA LEU A 151 9.60 -9.61 -3.84
C LEU A 151 11.10 -9.73 -4.14
N CYS A 152 11.49 -10.77 -4.88
CA CYS A 152 12.88 -11.03 -5.22
C CYS A 152 13.19 -10.57 -6.66
N SER A 153 14.18 -9.70 -6.82
CA SER A 153 14.64 -9.25 -8.15
C SER A 153 16.04 -8.67 -8.10
N ARG A 154 16.86 -8.93 -9.14
CA ARG A 154 18.12 -8.20 -9.34
C ARG A 154 17.94 -6.68 -9.47
N HIS A 155 16.72 -6.22 -9.77
CA HIS A 155 16.34 -4.81 -9.84
C HIS A 155 15.43 -4.38 -8.68
N TYR A 156 15.62 -4.95 -7.49
CA TYR A 156 14.79 -4.73 -6.30
C TYR A 156 14.52 -3.23 -6.00
N LEU A 157 15.55 -2.38 -6.03
CA LEU A 157 15.41 -0.94 -5.77
C LEU A 157 14.48 -0.27 -6.79
N LYS A 158 14.59 -0.63 -8.07
CA LYS A 158 13.71 -0.10 -9.13
C LYS A 158 12.26 -0.51 -8.91
N LEU A 159 12.00 -1.71 -8.39
CA LEU A 159 10.65 -2.15 -8.03
C LEU A 159 10.11 -1.37 -6.82
N ALA A 160 10.93 -1.19 -5.79
CA ALA A 160 10.56 -0.42 -4.60
C ALA A 160 10.19 1.03 -4.95
N VAL A 161 11.02 1.68 -5.78
CA VAL A 161 10.77 3.05 -6.26
C VAL A 161 9.52 3.11 -7.14
N ARG A 162 9.27 2.13 -8.01
CA ARG A 162 8.03 2.05 -8.80
C ARG A 162 6.79 1.94 -7.92
N GLU A 163 6.85 1.15 -6.86
CA GLU A 163 5.75 1.03 -5.90
C GLU A 163 5.51 2.35 -5.15
N LEU A 164 6.58 3.02 -4.72
CA LEU A 164 6.50 4.35 -4.11
C LEU A 164 5.84 5.37 -5.05
N ILE A 165 6.25 5.41 -6.33
CA ILE A 165 5.63 6.26 -7.36
C ILE A 165 4.15 5.90 -7.55
N PHE A 166 3.83 4.61 -7.55
CA PHE A 166 2.46 4.15 -7.74
C PHE A 166 1.56 4.66 -6.60
N ILE A 167 1.98 4.53 -5.34
CA ILE A 167 1.28 5.08 -4.17
C ILE A 167 1.02 6.57 -4.35
N PHE A 168 2.04 7.28 -4.80
CA PHE A 168 2.01 8.71 -5.04
C PHE A 168 1.08 9.11 -6.19
N ARG A 169 0.86 8.25 -7.19
CA ARG A 169 -0.10 8.44 -8.29
C ARG A 169 -1.54 8.11 -7.94
N LEU A 170 -1.81 7.47 -6.80
CA LEU A 170 -3.16 7.17 -6.37
C LEU A 170 -3.93 8.47 -6.07
N ARG A 171 -5.17 8.53 -6.56
CA ARG A 171 -6.05 9.69 -6.33
C ARG A 171 -6.48 9.73 -4.86
N ASN A 172 -6.61 10.95 -4.33
CA ASN A 172 -7.11 11.21 -2.98
C ASN A 172 -6.32 10.53 -1.84
N VAL A 173 -5.05 10.19 -2.08
CA VAL A 173 -4.12 9.74 -1.03
C VAL A 173 -3.52 10.95 -0.30
N ARG A 174 -3.47 10.87 1.02
CA ARG A 174 -2.74 11.80 1.90
C ARG A 174 -1.85 10.99 2.82
N VAL A 175 -0.61 11.45 2.99
CA VAL A 175 0.37 10.79 3.86
C VAL A 175 0.61 11.67 5.07
N LYS A 176 0.43 11.14 6.28
CA LYS A 176 0.68 11.87 7.52
C LYS A 176 2.17 12.00 7.77
N LYS A 177 2.91 10.89 7.77
CA LYS A 177 4.37 10.89 7.88
C LYS A 177 4.98 10.10 6.74
N PHE A 178 5.88 10.73 6.00
CA PHE A 178 6.74 10.07 5.02
C PHE A 178 8.18 10.11 5.52
N SER A 179 8.77 8.94 5.74
CA SER A 179 10.13 8.78 6.23
C SER A 179 10.99 8.09 5.17
N ILE A 180 12.18 8.61 4.92
CA ILE A 180 13.19 7.96 4.08
C ILE A 180 14.42 7.69 4.93
N TYR A 181 14.94 6.48 4.83
CA TYR A 181 16.18 6.08 5.47
C TYR A 181 17.12 5.52 4.40
N VAL A 182 18.32 6.07 4.37
CA VAL A 182 19.37 5.69 3.43
C VAL A 182 20.47 5.04 4.25
N ASN A 183 20.68 3.74 4.04
CA ASN A 183 21.66 2.93 4.74
C ASN A 183 22.55 2.20 3.70
N ASP A 184 23.87 2.13 3.93
CA ASP A 184 24.81 1.30 3.15
C ASP A 184 24.75 1.52 1.61
N GLY A 185 24.98 2.77 1.17
CA GLY A 185 25.05 3.19 -0.24
C GLY A 185 24.17 4.41 -0.58
N VAL A 186 24.40 5.02 -1.76
CA VAL A 186 23.59 6.14 -2.27
C VAL A 186 22.20 5.62 -2.65
N ILE A 187 21.17 6.46 -2.56
CA ILE A 187 19.99 6.30 -3.41
C ILE A 187 20.41 6.57 -4.87
N HIS A 188 21.20 5.67 -5.48
CA HIS A 188 21.71 5.80 -6.85
C HIS A 188 20.53 6.03 -7.80
N GLU A 189 20.60 7.17 -8.53
CA GLU A 189 19.87 7.64 -9.72
C GLU A 189 18.35 7.43 -9.85
N ASN A 190 17.71 6.62 -9.00
CA ASN A 190 16.36 6.12 -9.25
C ASN A 190 15.30 7.00 -8.62
N LEU A 191 15.57 7.75 -7.54
CA LEU A 191 14.60 8.74 -7.05
C LEU A 191 14.56 10.02 -7.90
N ASP A 192 15.52 10.23 -8.80
CA ASP A 192 15.38 11.27 -9.83
C ASP A 192 14.15 11.03 -10.71
N ILE A 193 13.61 9.82 -10.76
CA ILE A 193 12.33 9.56 -11.42
C ILE A 193 11.16 10.32 -10.77
N LEU A 194 11.29 10.72 -9.49
CA LEU A 194 10.32 11.61 -8.85
C LEU A 194 10.31 12.98 -9.53
N LYS A 195 11.43 13.41 -10.15
CA LYS A 195 11.50 14.61 -11.01
C LYS A 195 10.56 14.54 -12.20
N ALA A 196 10.28 13.34 -12.70
CA ALA A 196 9.35 13.14 -13.81
C ALA A 196 7.87 13.21 -13.38
N LEU A 197 7.56 13.39 -12.09
CA LEU A 197 6.18 13.49 -11.62
C LEU A 197 5.67 14.92 -11.82
N ALA A 198 4.66 15.07 -12.68
CA ALA A 198 4.05 16.35 -13.01
C ALA A 198 3.23 17.00 -11.87
N PHE A 199 3.14 16.37 -10.70
CA PHE A 199 2.27 16.80 -9.61
C PHE A 199 2.92 16.58 -8.23
N LYS A 200 2.47 17.37 -7.24
CA LYS A 200 3.04 17.37 -5.89
C LYS A 200 2.22 16.54 -4.89
N PHE A 201 2.90 15.83 -4.00
CA PHE A 201 2.31 14.90 -3.03
C PHE A 201 1.86 15.59 -1.74
N ARG A 202 0.70 15.21 -1.22
CA ARG A 202 0.22 15.70 0.08
C ARG A 202 0.84 14.88 1.22
N VAL A 203 1.94 15.38 1.76
CA VAL A 203 2.63 14.85 2.94
C VAL A 203 2.56 15.90 4.05
N GLU A 204 2.21 15.52 5.29
CA GLU A 204 2.16 16.46 6.43
C GLU A 204 3.50 16.57 7.16
N THR A 205 4.22 15.45 7.32
CA THR A 205 5.56 15.39 7.92
C THR A 205 6.50 14.64 7.00
N PHE A 206 7.62 15.26 6.63
CA PHE A 206 8.69 14.62 5.89
C PHE A 206 9.89 14.42 6.81
N LYS A 207 10.36 13.18 6.91
CA LYS A 207 11.57 12.80 7.62
C LYS A 207 12.56 12.18 6.65
N ILE A 208 13.82 12.55 6.76
CA ILE A 208 14.91 11.84 6.08
C ILE A 208 16.07 11.61 7.05
N GLY A 209 16.60 10.40 7.02
CA GLY A 209 17.65 9.96 7.94
C GLY A 209 18.76 9.16 7.24
N PHE A 210 19.95 9.27 7.81
CA PHE A 210 21.18 8.59 7.40
C PHE A 210 21.78 7.98 8.66
N GLU A 211 21.57 6.67 8.87
CA GLU A 211 21.85 6.02 10.16
C GLU A 211 23.20 5.29 10.18
N TRP A 212 23.69 4.72 9.06
CA TRP A 212 24.91 3.89 9.00
C TRP A 212 25.95 4.41 7.99
N ASP A 213 27.08 3.70 7.85
CA ASP A 213 28.15 4.00 6.89
C ASP A 213 27.58 4.18 5.46
N CYS A 214 27.46 5.42 5.01
CA CYS A 214 26.99 5.78 3.68
C CYS A 214 28.17 6.33 2.89
N TYR A 215 28.83 5.47 2.11
CA TYR A 215 29.84 5.88 1.16
C TYR A 215 29.22 6.00 -0.25
N GLY A 216 29.69 6.98 -1.02
CA GLY A 216 29.38 7.16 -2.44
C GLY A 216 30.21 6.23 -3.33
N GLU A 217 30.28 6.55 -4.62
CA GLU A 217 31.30 5.95 -5.49
C GLU A 217 32.68 6.46 -5.05
N GLU A 218 33.69 5.59 -5.07
CA GLU A 218 35.09 5.94 -4.72
C GLU A 218 35.31 6.41 -3.27
N ASP A 219 34.50 5.96 -2.31
CA ASP A 219 34.57 6.34 -0.88
C ASP A 219 34.26 7.82 -0.58
N ASP A 220 33.73 8.58 -1.56
CA ASP A 220 33.31 9.96 -1.34
C ASP A 220 32.04 10.05 -0.47
N PRO A 221 31.94 10.99 0.48
CA PRO A 221 30.74 11.16 1.29
C PRO A 221 29.51 11.49 0.43
N VAL A 222 28.36 10.89 0.76
CA VAL A 222 27.08 11.20 0.09
C VAL A 222 26.75 12.69 0.24
N ASP A 223 26.43 13.35 -0.88
CA ASP A 223 25.83 14.69 -0.85
C ASP A 223 24.41 14.60 -0.31
N VAL A 224 24.31 14.75 1.02
CA VAL A 224 23.05 14.69 1.77
C VAL A 224 22.04 15.69 1.20
N GLN A 225 22.48 16.89 0.83
CA GLN A 225 21.58 17.91 0.30
C GLN A 225 20.96 17.46 -1.03
N ASN A 226 21.74 16.86 -1.92
CA ASN A 226 21.21 16.30 -3.16
C ASN A 226 20.17 15.22 -2.91
N GLU A 227 20.40 14.32 -1.94
CA GLU A 227 19.41 13.29 -1.58
C GLU A 227 18.10 13.88 -1.06
N VAL A 228 18.16 14.91 -0.20
CA VAL A 228 16.94 15.62 0.23
C VAL A 228 16.23 16.25 -0.97
N MET A 229 16.98 16.85 -1.90
CA MET A 229 16.46 17.55 -3.07
C MET A 229 15.84 16.61 -4.13
N LYS A 230 16.11 15.31 -4.09
CA LYS A 230 15.40 14.30 -4.92
C LYS A 230 13.93 14.14 -4.53
N VAL A 231 13.54 14.54 -3.32
CA VAL A 231 12.20 14.26 -2.76
C VAL A 231 11.46 15.51 -2.34
N LEU A 232 12.08 16.36 -1.50
CA LEU A 232 11.43 17.49 -0.87
C LEU A 232 10.72 18.43 -1.88
N PRO A 233 11.30 18.79 -3.04
CA PRO A 233 10.65 19.67 -4.02
C PRO A 233 9.33 19.13 -4.61
N PHE A 234 9.10 17.82 -4.53
CA PHE A 234 7.90 17.15 -5.03
C PHE A 234 6.79 17.03 -3.99
N LEU A 235 7.04 17.45 -2.74
CA LEU A 235 6.00 17.53 -1.71
C LEU A 235 5.21 18.82 -1.85
N LYS A 236 3.90 18.80 -1.59
CA LYS A 236 3.03 19.97 -1.70
C LYS A 236 3.35 20.96 -0.56
N PRO A 237 3.85 22.17 -0.85
CA PRO A 237 4.39 23.07 0.18
C PRO A 237 3.43 23.35 1.33
N CYS A 238 2.21 23.82 1.05
CA CYS A 238 1.25 24.17 2.10
C CYS A 238 0.59 22.94 2.78
N ALA A 239 0.86 21.73 2.31
CA ALA A 239 0.45 20.51 3.01
C ALA A 239 1.51 20.06 4.02
N LEU A 240 2.79 20.36 3.74
CA LEU A 240 3.93 19.99 4.55
C LEU A 240 4.05 20.93 5.75
N LYS A 241 3.86 20.37 6.95
CA LYS A 241 3.88 21.10 8.22
C LYS A 241 5.20 20.96 8.94
N SER A 242 5.86 19.80 8.81
CA SER A 242 7.07 19.45 9.56
C SER A 242 8.13 18.83 8.65
N ILE A 243 9.37 19.28 8.82
CA ILE A 243 10.56 18.70 8.19
C ILE A 243 11.46 18.17 9.30
N GLU A 244 11.96 16.95 9.14
CA GLU A 244 12.82 16.29 10.11
C GLU A 244 14.08 15.75 9.43
N PHE A 245 15.26 16.14 9.93
CA PHE A 245 16.57 15.67 9.46
C PHE A 245 17.29 14.90 10.57
N TYR A 246 17.83 13.73 10.20
CA TYR A 246 18.54 12.84 11.11
C TYR A 246 19.87 12.42 10.47
N ILE A 247 20.97 13.12 10.78
CA ILE A 247 22.28 13.01 10.11
C ILE A 247 23.35 12.54 11.10
N TYR A 248 23.42 11.23 11.38
CA TYR A 248 24.25 10.71 12.49
C TYR A 248 25.64 10.21 12.09
N ASN A 249 25.91 10.05 10.79
CA ASN A 249 27.20 9.58 10.32
C ASN A 249 28.27 10.69 10.43
N LYS A 250 29.43 10.36 11.03
CA LYS A 250 30.55 11.30 11.30
C LYS A 250 31.13 11.99 10.06
N GLY A 251 30.98 11.40 8.88
CA GLY A 251 31.43 11.98 7.61
C GLY A 251 30.37 12.81 6.88
N LEU A 252 29.10 12.68 7.26
CA LEU A 252 28.00 13.34 6.56
C LEU A 252 27.71 14.71 7.14
N LYS A 253 27.30 15.61 6.26
CA LYS A 253 26.97 17.00 6.57
C LYS A 253 25.83 17.44 5.66
N LEU A 254 24.80 18.04 6.25
CA LEU A 254 23.71 18.65 5.49
C LEU A 254 23.87 20.15 5.44
N GLU A 255 24.23 20.69 4.28
CA GLU A 255 24.08 22.12 4.01
C GLU A 255 22.65 22.40 3.54
N THR A 256 22.03 23.46 4.05
CA THR A 256 20.60 23.74 3.78
C THR A 256 20.38 24.91 2.82
N ASP A 257 21.41 25.49 2.22
CA ASP A 257 21.31 26.67 1.36
C ASP A 257 20.33 26.51 0.16
N ARG A 258 20.33 25.35 -0.52
CA ARG A 258 19.37 25.04 -1.59
C ARG A 258 18.01 24.63 -1.05
N ILE A 259 18.00 23.85 0.03
CA ILE A 259 16.76 23.38 0.68
C ILE A 259 15.95 24.58 1.20
N ALA A 260 16.60 25.57 1.82
CA ALA A 260 16.00 26.78 2.37
C ALA A 260 15.34 27.67 1.30
N ARG A 261 15.74 27.53 0.03
CA ARG A 261 15.13 28.27 -1.09
C ARG A 261 13.79 27.67 -1.53
N THR A 262 13.52 26.41 -1.19
CA THR A 262 12.29 25.71 -1.58
C THR A 262 11.05 26.32 -0.91
N LEU A 263 9.90 26.23 -1.58
CA LEU A 263 8.63 26.64 -0.97
C LEU A 263 8.28 25.74 0.23
N GLN A 264 8.66 24.46 0.17
CA GLN A 264 8.42 23.48 1.22
C GLN A 264 9.09 23.91 2.52
N TRP A 265 10.34 24.38 2.47
CA TRP A 265 11.00 24.96 3.63
C TRP A 265 10.27 26.21 4.13
N LYS A 266 9.97 27.16 3.23
CA LYS A 266 9.37 28.46 3.56
C LYS A 266 7.97 28.39 4.17
N TYR A 267 7.19 27.36 3.84
CA TYR A 267 5.83 27.18 4.35
C TYR A 267 5.73 26.17 5.50
N ALA A 268 6.76 25.36 5.74
CA ALA A 268 6.77 24.44 6.86
C ALA A 268 6.78 25.21 8.19
N ARG A 269 6.04 24.70 9.17
CA ARG A 269 5.85 25.34 10.49
C ARG A 269 6.83 24.79 11.52
N LYS A 270 7.35 23.57 11.31
CA LYS A 270 8.24 22.89 12.24
C LYS A 270 9.48 22.36 11.54
N LEU A 271 10.62 22.53 12.20
CA LEU A 271 11.88 21.93 11.80
C LEU A 271 12.45 21.17 13.00
N ASN A 272 12.76 19.89 12.78
CA ASN A 272 13.47 19.05 13.75
C ASN A 272 14.78 18.59 13.13
N VAL A 273 15.88 18.77 13.84
CA VAL A 273 17.22 18.43 13.37
C VAL A 273 17.95 17.66 14.47
N ASP A 274 18.49 16.52 14.09
CA ASP A 274 19.36 15.72 14.94
C ASP A 274 20.58 15.28 14.12
N GLY A 275 21.76 15.78 14.48
CA GLY A 275 23.02 15.51 13.76
C GLY A 275 23.62 16.71 13.02
N ASN A 276 24.59 16.44 12.14
CA ASN A 276 25.45 17.46 11.52
C ASN A 276 24.76 18.23 10.39
N VAL A 277 24.10 19.34 10.74
CA VAL A 277 23.40 20.22 9.79
C VAL A 277 23.88 21.65 9.92
N ILE A 278 24.17 22.26 8.76
CA ILE A 278 24.48 23.68 8.63
C ILE A 278 23.25 24.44 8.15
N VAL A 279 22.78 25.37 8.98
CA VAL A 279 21.62 26.19 8.66
C VAL A 279 21.92 27.68 8.78
N ASN A 280 21.51 28.43 7.76
CA ASN A 280 21.51 29.88 7.81
C ASN A 280 20.40 30.34 8.76
N THR A 281 20.80 31.05 9.83
CA THR A 281 19.89 31.53 10.88
C THR A 281 18.76 32.43 10.36
N LYS A 282 18.99 33.22 9.30
CA LYS A 282 17.95 34.07 8.68
C LYS A 282 16.84 33.23 8.06
N SER A 283 17.15 32.03 7.59
CA SER A 283 16.18 31.10 7.00
C SER A 283 15.31 30.35 8.02
N LEU A 284 15.56 30.53 9.32
CA LEU A 284 14.84 29.85 10.40
C LEU A 284 13.69 30.66 11.00
N LYS A 285 13.62 31.96 10.73
CA LYS A 285 12.74 32.92 11.44
C LYS A 285 11.25 32.63 11.31
N HIS A 286 10.82 31.94 10.25
CA HIS A 286 9.40 31.67 9.98
C HIS A 286 8.89 30.37 10.64
N PHE A 287 9.76 29.51 11.17
CA PHE A 287 9.33 28.29 11.84
C PHE A 287 8.74 28.59 13.21
N GLU A 288 7.58 28.01 13.50
CA GLU A 288 6.89 28.13 14.80
C GLU A 288 7.51 27.21 15.87
N LYS A 289 8.13 26.12 15.45
CA LYS A 289 8.84 25.20 16.33
C LYS A 289 10.15 24.74 15.71
N LEU A 290 11.24 24.93 16.46
CA LEU A 290 12.57 24.45 16.16
C LEU A 290 13.00 23.43 17.21
N THR A 291 13.67 22.36 16.81
CA THR A 291 14.25 21.37 17.72
C THR A 291 15.58 20.92 17.15
N PHE A 292 16.64 21.00 17.96
CA PHE A 292 18.02 20.68 17.60
C PHE A 292 18.60 19.80 18.70
N LEU A 293 19.04 18.57 18.37
CA LEU A 293 19.35 17.55 19.39
C LEU A 293 20.82 17.13 19.49
N LYS A 294 21.72 17.47 18.55
CA LYS A 294 23.19 17.22 18.57
C LYS A 294 23.93 17.96 17.44
N ASP A 295 25.20 18.36 17.66
CA ASP A 295 26.21 18.78 16.65
C ASP A 295 25.73 19.65 15.48
N ASN A 296 25.03 20.76 15.77
CA ASN A 296 24.54 21.69 14.74
C ASN A 296 25.45 22.92 14.60
N LEU A 297 25.69 23.35 13.35
CA LEU A 297 26.45 24.57 13.06
C LEU A 297 25.52 25.65 12.49
N PHE A 298 25.58 26.85 13.07
CA PHE A 298 24.77 27.99 12.65
C PHE A 298 25.61 29.00 11.88
N THR A 299 25.14 29.43 10.72
CA THR A 299 25.76 30.50 9.91
C THR A 299 24.92 31.77 9.95
N PHE A 300 25.59 32.92 9.98
CA PHE A 300 24.98 34.26 10.14
C PHE A 300 24.83 35.01 8.80
#